data_AF-A0A448WVP5-F1
#
_entry.id   AF-A0A448WVP5-F1
#
_cell.length_a   1.000
_cell.length_b   1.000
_cell.length_c   1.000
_cell.angle_alpha   90.00
_cell.angle_beta   90.00
_cell.angle_gamma   90.00
#
_symmetry.space_group_name_H-M   'P 1'
#
loop_
_entity.id
_entity.type
_entity.pdbx_description
1 polymer ?
#
loop_
_entity_poly.entity_id
_entity_poly.type
_entity_poly.pdbx_seq_one_letter_code
_entity_poly.pdbx_strand_id
1 'polypeptide(L)'
;MVRLESAPSRRPLRLAFVVICWLLLAGQPQQAGSDSDHSLPPLPKEQFSECITACGEQMKRCVAGIPELLNNYYGNRRKVQRILFDCCVDKEHDQTSPATTSFARCAKLNCRALVWG
;
A
#
# COMPACT_ATOMS: atom_id res chain seq x y z
N MET A 1 31.12 -41.54 12.93
CA MET A 1 30.97 -42.54 11.85
C MET A 1 29.69 -43.30 12.11
N VAL A 2 28.77 -43.32 11.13
CA VAL A 2 27.99 -44.46 10.61
C VAL A 2 26.78 -43.87 9.86
N ARG A 3 26.63 -44.36 8.63
CA ARG A 3 25.60 -44.10 7.62
C ARG A 3 24.63 -45.29 7.61
N LEU A 4 23.51 -45.13 6.89
CA LEU A 4 22.53 -46.13 6.40
C LEU A 4 21.28 -46.21 7.30
N GLU A 5 20.03 -46.30 6.82
CA GLU A 5 19.48 -46.58 5.50
C GLU A 5 17.99 -46.16 5.42
N SER A 6 17.41 -46.30 4.24
CA SER A 6 16.10 -45.91 3.70
C SER A 6 14.82 -46.61 4.25
N ALA A 7 13.73 -45.81 4.33
CA ALA A 7 12.29 -45.99 3.97
C ALA A 7 11.51 -47.28 4.41
N PRO A 8 10.17 -47.23 4.72
CA PRO A 8 9.16 -47.08 3.65
C PRO A 8 7.77 -46.47 4.02
N SER A 9 7.05 -46.05 2.96
CA SER A 9 5.60 -46.27 2.71
C SER A 9 4.52 -45.65 3.62
N ARG A 10 3.74 -44.70 3.05
CA ARG A 10 2.26 -44.75 2.83
C ARG A 10 1.68 -43.33 2.61
N ARG A 11 1.37 -43.00 1.36
CA ARG A 11 0.27 -42.07 0.99
C ARG A 11 -0.96 -42.95 0.71
N PRO A 12 -2.22 -42.55 0.98
CA PRO A 12 -2.81 -41.35 0.35
C PRO A 12 -3.86 -40.64 1.23
N LEU A 13 -3.50 -39.48 1.79
CA LEU A 13 -4.44 -38.61 2.54
C LEU A 13 -4.57 -37.22 1.91
N ARG A 14 -4.45 -37.10 0.57
CA ARG A 14 -4.54 -35.81 -0.14
C ARG A 14 -5.81 -35.63 -0.96
N LEU A 15 -6.53 -36.69 -1.32
CA LEU A 15 -7.75 -36.59 -2.14
C LEU A 15 -9.00 -36.25 -1.32
N ALA A 16 -9.12 -36.74 -0.09
CA ALA A 16 -10.32 -36.51 0.73
C ALA A 16 -10.51 -35.02 1.11
N PHE A 17 -9.42 -34.27 1.33
CA PHE A 17 -9.50 -32.86 1.70
C PHE A 17 -9.97 -31.95 0.56
N VAL A 18 -9.68 -32.29 -0.70
CA VAL A 18 -10.07 -31.46 -1.85
C VAL A 18 -11.58 -31.53 -2.09
N VAL A 19 -12.19 -32.70 -1.88
CA VAL A 19 -13.64 -32.90 -2.08
C VAL A 19 -14.46 -32.20 -1.00
N ILE A 20 -13.99 -32.25 0.26
CA ILE A 20 -14.68 -31.57 1.38
C ILE A 20 -14.63 -30.05 1.21
N CYS A 21 -13.52 -29.51 0.71
CA CYS A 21 -13.39 -28.07 0.44
C CYS A 21 -14.35 -27.64 -0.70
N TRP A 22 -14.47 -28.43 -1.77
CA TRP A 22 -15.40 -28.17 -2.87
C TRP A 22 -16.88 -28.21 -2.44
N LEU A 23 -17.26 -29.17 -1.59
CA LEU A 23 -18.64 -29.30 -1.11
C LEU A 23 -19.04 -28.18 -0.13
N LEU A 24 -18.09 -27.64 0.64
CA LEU A 24 -18.34 -26.50 1.54
C LEU A 24 -18.32 -25.13 0.83
N LEU A 25 -17.63 -25.00 -0.31
CA LEU A 25 -17.57 -23.76 -1.09
C LEU A 25 -18.73 -23.55 -2.07
N ALA A 26 -19.47 -24.60 -2.45
CA ALA A 26 -20.63 -24.48 -3.35
C ALA A 26 -21.90 -23.89 -2.67
N GLY A 27 -21.87 -23.69 -1.35
CA GLY A 27 -23.05 -23.31 -0.55
C GLY A 27 -23.08 -21.88 -0.03
N GLN A 28 -22.11 -21.02 -0.34
CA GLN A 28 -22.16 -19.63 0.11
C GLN A 28 -22.87 -18.74 -0.93
N PRO A 29 -23.91 -17.96 -0.54
CA PRO A 29 -24.48 -16.95 -1.41
C PRO A 29 -23.37 -15.98 -1.78
N GLN A 30 -23.19 -15.75 -3.09
CA GLN A 30 -22.31 -14.73 -3.63
C GLN A 30 -22.75 -13.37 -3.06
N GLN A 31 -22.07 -12.90 -2.01
CA GLN A 31 -22.12 -11.48 -1.68
C GLN A 31 -21.41 -10.74 -2.81
N ALA A 32 -22.21 -10.27 -3.76
CA ALA A 32 -21.80 -9.25 -4.70
C ALA A 32 -21.50 -7.97 -3.90
N GLY A 33 -20.27 -7.86 -3.42
CA GLY A 33 -19.69 -6.58 -3.04
C GLY A 33 -19.60 -5.72 -4.28
N SER A 34 -20.61 -4.88 -4.50
CA SER A 34 -20.54 -3.79 -5.48
C SER A 34 -19.63 -2.71 -4.90
N ASP A 35 -18.31 -2.93 -4.95
CA ASP A 35 -17.36 -1.83 -4.93
C ASP A 35 -17.50 -1.10 -6.27
N SER A 36 -18.48 -0.21 -6.31
CA SER A 36 -18.61 0.79 -7.35
C SER A 36 -17.50 1.82 -7.13
N ASP A 37 -16.24 1.42 -7.32
CA ASP A 37 -15.14 2.37 -7.46
C ASP A 37 -15.41 3.16 -8.75
N HIS A 38 -16.14 4.27 -8.61
CA HIS A 38 -16.29 5.26 -9.66
C HIS A 38 -14.96 5.99 -9.77
N SER A 39 -13.93 5.30 -10.26
CA SER A 39 -12.64 5.87 -10.55
C SER A 39 -12.86 6.93 -11.62
N LEU A 40 -12.90 8.21 -11.21
CA LEU A 40 -13.03 9.31 -12.16
C LEU A 40 -11.92 9.21 -13.21
N PRO A 41 -12.20 9.59 -14.47
CA PRO A 41 -11.18 9.54 -15.51
C PRO A 41 -9.96 10.38 -15.11
N PRO A 42 -8.75 9.96 -15.53
CA PRO A 42 -7.52 10.70 -15.25
C PRO A 42 -7.60 12.12 -15.81
N LEU A 43 -6.92 13.04 -15.14
CA LEU A 43 -6.86 14.44 -15.56
C LEU A 43 -6.09 14.60 -16.88
N PRO A 44 -6.43 15.61 -17.71
CA PRO A 44 -5.57 16.05 -18.80
C PRO A 44 -4.16 16.36 -18.29
N LYS A 45 -3.14 16.12 -19.12
CA LYS A 45 -1.73 16.17 -18.72
C LYS A 45 -1.34 17.49 -18.04
N GLU A 46 -1.79 18.62 -18.58
CA GLU A 46 -1.49 19.96 -18.07
C GLU A 46 -2.11 20.15 -16.67
N GLN A 47 -3.39 19.80 -16.51
CA GLN A 47 -4.09 19.88 -15.23
C GLN A 47 -3.49 18.93 -14.19
N PHE A 48 -3.08 17.73 -14.62
CA PHE A 48 -2.39 16.77 -13.77
C PHE A 48 -1.05 17.34 -13.27
N SER A 49 -0.26 17.93 -14.17
CA SER A 49 1.03 18.53 -13.85
C SER A 49 0.89 19.68 -12.84
N GLU A 50 -0.09 20.57 -13.06
CA GLU A 50 -0.39 21.67 -12.14
C GLU A 50 -0.83 21.15 -10.76
N CYS A 51 -1.71 20.14 -10.74
CA CYS A 51 -2.19 19.53 -9.51
C CYS A 51 -1.06 18.87 -8.70
N ILE A 52 -0.22 18.06 -9.35
CA ILE A 52 0.91 17.39 -8.69
C ILE A 52 1.93 18.41 -8.20
N THR A 53 2.15 19.50 -8.95
CA THR A 53 3.03 20.59 -8.51
C THR A 53 2.51 21.23 -7.22
N ALA A 54 1.20 21.51 -7.13
CA ALA A 54 0.59 22.06 -5.92
C ALA A 54 0.73 21.11 -4.72
N CYS A 55 0.49 19.80 -4.91
CA CYS A 55 0.75 18.81 -3.85
C CYS A 55 2.24 18.70 -3.49
N GLY A 56 3.13 18.88 -4.46
CA GLY A 56 4.58 18.92 -4.26
C GLY A 56 5.02 20.10 -3.38
N GLU A 57 4.39 21.27 -3.51
CA GLU A 57 4.65 22.42 -2.63
C GLU A 57 4.26 22.15 -1.17
N GLN A 58 3.15 21.44 -0.94
CA GLN A 58 2.79 20.96 0.40
C GLN A 58 3.86 20.02 0.96
N MET A 59 4.33 19.06 0.16
CA MET A 59 5.38 18.12 0.57
C MET A 59 6.69 18.86 0.91
N LYS A 60 7.12 19.80 0.08
CA LYS A 60 8.32 20.63 0.32
C LYS A 60 8.27 21.34 1.66
N ARG A 61 7.12 21.91 2.02
CA ARG A 61 6.92 22.56 3.33
C ARG A 61 6.98 21.55 4.47
N CYS A 62 6.36 20.38 4.31
CA CYS A 62 6.36 19.33 5.31
C CYS A 62 7.78 18.81 5.62
N VAL A 63 8.63 18.67 4.60
CA VAL A 63 10.00 18.14 4.75
C VAL A 63 11.08 19.21 4.97
N ALA A 64 10.71 20.47 5.19
CA ALA A 64 11.65 21.59 5.23
C ALA A 64 12.77 21.44 6.30
N GLY A 65 12.53 20.70 7.38
CA GLY A 65 13.51 20.42 8.42
C GLY A 65 14.40 19.20 8.19
N ILE A 66 14.17 18.41 7.15
CA ILE A 66 14.99 17.22 6.84
C ILE A 66 16.45 17.57 6.53
N PRO A 67 16.78 18.61 5.74
CA PRO A 67 18.18 18.91 5.38
C PRO A 67 19.12 19.01 6.58
N GLU A 68 18.67 19.61 7.69
CA GLU A 68 19.47 19.72 8.92
C GLU A 68 19.73 18.35 9.57
N LEU A 69 18.76 17.45 9.51
CA LEU A 69 18.87 16.10 10.07
C LEU A 69 19.81 15.21 9.26
N LEU A 70 19.98 15.50 7.97
CA LEU A 70 20.87 14.75 7.07
C LEU A 70 22.35 14.93 7.42
N ASN A 71 22.73 16.05 8.07
CA ASN A 71 24.10 16.28 8.54
C ASN A 71 24.59 15.17 9.48
N ASN A 72 23.69 14.55 10.24
CA ASN A 72 23.95 13.32 10.99
C ASN A 72 22.88 12.28 10.67
N TYR A 73 22.83 11.86 9.41
CA TYR A 73 21.83 10.90 8.94
C TYR A 73 21.80 9.62 9.77
N TYR A 74 22.95 9.05 10.14
CA TYR A 74 22.99 7.80 10.90
C TYR A 74 22.37 7.94 12.30
N GLY A 75 22.64 9.05 13.00
CA GLY A 75 22.00 9.35 14.29
C GLY A 75 20.51 9.70 14.15
N ASN A 76 20.11 10.27 13.01
CA ASN A 76 18.75 10.75 12.77
C ASN A 76 17.90 9.84 11.89
N ARG A 77 18.40 8.67 11.46
CA ARG A 77 17.78 7.85 10.41
C ARG A 77 16.30 7.58 10.67
N ARG A 78 15.96 7.17 11.89
CA ARG A 78 14.56 6.89 12.28
C ARG A 78 13.70 8.14 12.23
N LYS A 79 14.24 9.29 12.62
CA LYS A 79 13.52 10.58 12.57
C LYS A 79 13.29 11.01 11.13
N VAL A 80 14.31 10.91 10.27
CA VAL A 80 14.19 11.19 8.83
C VAL A 80 13.15 10.27 8.17
N GLN A 81 13.24 8.96 8.41
CA GLN A 81 12.27 7.99 7.88
C GLN A 81 10.85 8.28 8.34
N ARG A 82 10.65 8.63 9.61
CA ARG A 82 9.34 9.01 10.13
C ARG A 82 8.79 10.26 9.44
N ILE A 83 9.58 11.32 9.34
CA ILE A 83 9.14 12.57 8.69
C ILE A 83 8.79 12.29 7.22
N LEU A 84 9.62 11.51 6.49
CA LEU A 84 9.32 11.15 5.11
C LEU A 84 8.04 10.33 4.99
N PHE A 85 7.82 9.34 5.86
CA PHE A 85 6.58 8.56 5.88
C PHE A 85 5.37 9.47 6.13
N ASP A 86 5.44 10.28 7.18
CA ASP A 86 4.39 11.21 7.59
C ASP A 86 4.03 12.18 6.44
N CYS A 87 5.04 12.78 5.80
CA CYS A 87 4.84 13.74 4.72
C CYS A 87 4.42 13.10 3.39
N CYS A 88 4.90 11.89 3.06
CA CYS A 88 4.69 11.29 1.74
C CYS A 88 3.43 10.46 1.66
N VAL A 89 3.20 9.55 2.62
CA VAL A 89 2.24 8.45 2.48
C VAL A 89 1.29 8.27 3.68
N ASP A 90 1.42 9.09 4.74
CA ASP A 90 0.54 8.93 5.89
C ASP A 90 -0.93 9.02 5.52
N LYS A 91 -1.71 8.10 6.11
CA LYS A 91 -3.13 7.94 5.88
C LYS A 91 -3.57 7.71 4.43
N GLU A 92 -2.71 7.31 3.49
CA GLU A 92 -3.09 7.18 2.06
C GLU A 92 -4.35 6.32 1.80
N HIS A 93 -4.55 5.28 2.61
CA HIS A 93 -5.71 4.39 2.54
C HIS A 93 -6.92 4.86 3.35
N ASP A 94 -6.75 5.83 4.25
CA ASP A 94 -7.85 6.39 5.06
C ASP A 94 -8.73 7.28 4.18
N GLN A 95 -9.96 6.86 3.93
CA GLN A 95 -10.89 7.58 3.06
C GLN A 95 -11.31 8.94 3.65
N THR A 96 -11.23 9.12 4.97
CA THR A 96 -11.69 10.31 5.70
C THR A 96 -10.62 11.38 5.89
N SER A 97 -9.36 11.01 5.69
CA SER A 97 -8.22 11.91 5.93
C SER A 97 -8.19 13.08 4.93
N PRO A 98 -7.92 14.33 5.35
CA PRO A 98 -7.91 15.47 4.44
C PRO A 98 -6.74 15.40 3.43
N ALA A 99 -6.87 16.14 2.32
CA ALA A 99 -5.82 16.26 1.30
C ALA A 99 -4.50 16.83 1.87
N THR A 100 -4.57 17.61 2.94
CA THR A 100 -3.42 18.25 3.59
C THR A 100 -2.59 17.30 4.47
N THR A 101 -3.04 16.06 4.70
CA THR A 101 -2.34 15.12 5.59
C THR A 101 -0.98 14.69 5.05
N SER A 102 -0.93 14.30 3.78
CA SER A 102 0.29 13.81 3.13
C SER A 102 0.21 14.07 1.62
N PHE A 103 1.35 13.93 0.94
CA PHE A 103 1.41 14.03 -0.52
C PHE A 103 0.47 13.02 -1.20
N ALA A 104 0.46 11.76 -0.74
CA ALA A 104 -0.41 10.71 -1.27
C ALA A 104 -1.89 11.06 -1.13
N ARG A 105 -2.32 11.65 0.00
CA ARG A 105 -3.70 12.13 0.17
C ARG A 105 -4.04 13.27 -0.78
N CYS A 106 -3.14 14.24 -0.93
CA CYS A 106 -3.32 15.33 -1.89
C CYS A 106 -3.45 14.81 -3.32
N ALA A 107 -2.53 13.95 -3.76
CA ALA A 107 -2.52 13.39 -5.10
C ALA A 107 -3.75 12.52 -5.38
N LYS A 108 -4.19 11.73 -4.41
CA LYS A 108 -5.38 10.87 -4.53
C LYS A 108 -6.66 11.69 -4.66
N LEU A 109 -6.87 12.65 -3.75
CA LEU A 109 -8.11 13.42 -3.69
C LEU A 109 -8.21 14.48 -4.79
N ASN A 110 -7.11 15.17 -5.08
CA ASN A 110 -7.13 16.30 -6.01
C ASN A 110 -6.69 15.90 -7.42
N CYS A 111 -5.69 15.02 -7.54
CA CYS A 111 -5.08 14.68 -8.82
C CYS A 111 -5.54 13.33 -9.38
N ARG A 112 -6.44 12.63 -8.67
CA ARG A 112 -6.97 11.30 -9.03
C ARG A 112 -5.86 10.28 -9.28
N ALA A 113 -4.75 10.41 -8.55
CA ALA A 113 -3.59 9.55 -8.69
C ALA A 113 -3.24 8.85 -7.38
N LEU A 114 -3.03 7.55 -7.48
CA LEU A 114 -2.49 6.76 -6.38
C LEU A 114 -0.97 6.86 -6.41
N VAL A 115 -0.41 7.28 -5.28
CA VAL A 115 1.02 7.23 -5.03
C VAL A 115 1.28 5.90 -4.34
N TRP A 116 2.26 5.14 -4.80
CA TRP A 116 2.68 3.89 -4.17
C TRP A 116 4.09 4.13 -3.65
N GLY A 117 4.29 3.91 -2.36
CA GLY A 117 5.61 3.94 -1.71
C GLY A 117 6.42 2.67 -1.93
#